data_AF-A0A060WXP8-F1
#
_entry.id   AF-A0A060WXP8-F1
#
_cell.length_a   1.000
_cell.length_b   1.000
_cell.length_c   1.000
_cell.angle_alpha   90.00
_cell.angle_beta   90.00
_cell.angle_gamma   90.00
#
_symmetry.space_group_name_H-M   'P 1'
#
loop_
_entity.id
_entity.type
_entity.pdbx_description
1 polymer ?
#
loop_
_entity_poly.entity_id
_entity_poly.type
_entity_poly.pdbx_seq_one_letter_code
_entity_poly.pdbx_strand_id
1 'polypeptide(L)'
;MESEPLTLQLFIGTADDRLLRPHAFYQVHRITGKTVSTASHEALQSNTKVLEIPLLPENNMRAIIDCAGILKLRNSDIELRKGETDIGRKNTRVRMVFRVHINQPNGRTISLQASSNPIECC
;
A
#
# COMPACT_ATOMS: atom_id res chain seq x y z
N MET A 1 -28.33 -11.26 -0.46
CA MET A 1 -27.59 -10.12 0.13
C MET A 1 -26.36 -9.95 -0.74
N GLU A 2 -26.44 -9.07 -1.73
CA GLU A 2 -25.27 -8.75 -2.56
C GLU A 2 -24.25 -8.04 -1.67
N SER A 3 -22.98 -8.42 -1.77
CA SER A 3 -21.91 -7.70 -1.06
C SER A 3 -21.72 -6.33 -1.70
N GLU A 4 -21.50 -5.28 -0.91
CA GLU A 4 -21.17 -3.96 -1.47
C GLU A 4 -19.70 -3.92 -1.93
N PRO A 5 -19.37 -3.11 -2.96
CA PRO A 5 -17.98 -2.87 -3.35
C PRO A 5 -17.11 -2.41 -2.18
N LEU A 6 -15.86 -2.84 -2.17
CA LEU A 6 -14.85 -2.43 -1.20
C LEU A 6 -13.71 -1.69 -1.87
N THR A 7 -12.95 -0.93 -1.08
CA THR A 7 -11.69 -0.33 -1.52
C THR A 7 -10.52 -1.08 -0.90
N LEU A 8 -9.70 -1.69 -1.74
CA LEU A 8 -8.39 -2.21 -1.38
C LEU A 8 -7.39 -1.07 -1.35
N GLN A 9 -6.82 -0.83 -0.17
CA GLN A 9 -5.68 0.06 0.03
C GLN A 9 -4.38 -0.73 -0.11
N LEU A 10 -3.45 -0.19 -0.89
CA LEU A 10 -2.11 -0.73 -1.08
C LEU A 10 -1.07 0.35 -0.74
N PHE A 11 -0.14 0.05 0.16
CA PHE A 11 1.01 0.90 0.45
C PHE A 11 2.27 0.07 0.64
N ILE A 12 3.42 0.75 0.65
CA ILE A 12 4.72 0.11 0.87
C ILE A 12 5.07 0.18 2.35
N GLY A 13 5.27 -0.99 2.95
CA GLY A 13 5.59 -1.15 4.36
C GLY A 13 7.03 -1.61 4.60
N THR A 14 7.45 -1.52 5.85
CA THR A 14 8.69 -2.11 6.37
C THR A 14 8.66 -3.63 6.22
N ALA A 15 9.82 -4.24 5.97
CA ALA A 15 9.95 -5.70 5.95
C ALA A 15 10.38 -6.32 7.30
N ASP A 16 10.58 -5.51 8.35
CA ASP A 16 10.93 -5.97 9.71
C ASP A 16 9.81 -6.85 10.28
N ASP A 17 10.18 -7.99 10.87
CA ASP A 17 9.26 -8.98 11.42
C ASP A 17 8.56 -8.50 12.70
N ARG A 18 9.09 -7.45 13.35
CA ARG A 18 8.54 -6.97 14.64
C ARG A 18 7.33 -6.05 14.49
N LEU A 19 7.36 -5.11 13.54
CA LEU A 19 6.27 -4.14 13.39
C LEU A 19 6.17 -3.59 11.97
N LEU A 20 5.04 -3.88 11.33
CA LEU A 20 4.69 -3.35 10.03
C LEU A 20 4.29 -1.87 10.14
N ARG A 21 5.05 -1.00 9.46
CA ARG A 21 4.77 0.43 9.35
C ARG A 21 4.96 0.87 7.90
N PRO A 22 4.37 1.99 7.45
CA PRO A 22 4.73 2.59 6.17
C PRO A 22 6.25 2.78 6.07
N HIS A 23 6.84 2.35 4.95
CA HIS A 23 8.26 2.59 4.70
C HIS A 23 8.45 4.07 4.37
N ALA A 24 9.47 4.70 4.94
CA ALA A 24 9.66 6.12 4.72
C ALA A 24 10.54 6.46 3.51
N PHE A 25 11.47 5.57 3.17
CA PHE A 25 12.30 5.72 1.97
C PHE A 25 11.69 5.13 0.70
N TYR A 26 10.57 4.40 0.79
CA TYR A 26 9.89 3.80 -0.36
C TYR A 26 8.39 4.05 -0.25
N GLN A 27 7.77 4.45 -1.35
CA GLN A 27 6.33 4.66 -1.43
C GLN A 27 5.73 3.89 -2.61
N VAL A 28 4.42 3.64 -2.55
CA VAL A 28 3.71 3.09 -3.70
C VAL A 28 3.69 4.16 -4.80
N HIS A 29 3.78 3.73 -6.05
CA HIS A 29 3.66 4.60 -7.20
C HIS A 29 2.58 4.04 -8.13
N ARG A 30 1.60 4.87 -8.47
CA ARG A 30 0.56 4.50 -9.43
C ARG A 30 1.16 4.38 -10.83
N ILE A 31 1.00 3.21 -11.45
CA ILE A 31 1.39 2.96 -12.83
C ILE A 31 0.16 3.14 -13.72
N THR A 32 0.35 3.81 -14.85
CA THR A 32 -0.65 3.97 -15.91
C THR A 32 -0.04 3.54 -17.23
N GLY A 33 -0.88 3.07 -18.17
CA GLY A 33 -0.40 2.66 -19.48
C GLY A 33 -1.39 1.74 -20.19
N LYS A 34 -1.16 1.49 -21.48
CA LYS A 34 -2.04 0.63 -22.31
C LYS A 34 -2.12 -0.82 -21.82
N THR A 35 -1.10 -1.29 -21.10
CA THR A 35 -1.01 -2.64 -20.55
C THR A 35 -1.50 -2.73 -19.10
N VAL A 36 -1.87 -1.60 -18.49
CA VAL A 36 -2.42 -1.56 -17.12
C VAL A 36 -3.93 -1.62 -17.23
N SER A 37 -4.50 -2.69 -16.74
CA SER A 37 -5.94 -2.97 -16.82
C SER A 37 -6.68 -2.60 -15.53
N THR A 38 -5.99 -2.59 -14.39
CA THR A 38 -6.63 -2.36 -13.10
C THR A 38 -6.80 -0.88 -12.83
N ALA A 39 -8.05 -0.46 -12.65
CA ALA A 39 -8.39 0.88 -12.20
C ALA A 39 -7.79 1.12 -10.81
N SER A 40 -7.14 2.27 -10.62
CA SER A 40 -6.57 2.66 -9.35
C SER A 40 -6.53 4.17 -9.20
N HIS A 41 -6.61 4.62 -7.95
CA HIS A 41 -6.52 6.01 -7.53
C HIS A 41 -5.41 6.17 -6.50
N GLU A 42 -4.65 7.25 -6.58
CA GLU A 42 -3.60 7.54 -5.61
C GLU A 42 -4.13 8.53 -4.57
N ALA A 43 -4.00 8.20 -3.29
CA ALA A 43 -4.41 9.03 -2.17
C ALA A 43 -3.24 9.23 -1.18
N LEU A 44 -3.31 10.31 -0.40
CA LEU A 44 -2.38 10.56 0.70
C LEU A 44 -3.11 10.38 2.03
N GLN A 45 -2.64 9.46 2.87
CA GLN A 45 -3.20 9.19 4.20
C GLN A 45 -2.09 9.31 5.24
N SER A 46 -2.21 10.26 6.17
CA SER A 46 -1.21 10.48 7.24
C SER A 46 0.23 10.54 6.71
N ASN A 47 0.46 11.29 5.63
CA ASN A 47 1.75 11.40 4.91
C ASN A 47 2.29 10.08 4.31
N THR A 48 1.46 9.06 4.19
CA THR A 48 1.73 7.82 3.48
C THR A 48 0.96 7.83 2.18
N LYS A 49 1.64 7.61 1.06
CA LYS A 49 0.98 7.42 -0.23
C LYS A 49 0.32 6.03 -0.26
N VAL A 50 -0.95 5.99 -0.61
CA VAL A 50 -1.78 4.79 -0.67
C VAL A 50 -2.39 4.70 -2.07
N LEU A 51 -2.36 3.52 -2.67
CA LEU A 51 -3.07 3.21 -3.90
C LEU A 51 -4.40 2.54 -3.55
N GLU A 52 -5.49 3.11 -4.01
CA GLU A 52 -6.85 2.63 -3.81
C GLU A 52 -7.33 1.90 -5.06
N ILE A 53 -7.76 0.66 -4.88
CA ILE A 53 -8.16 -0.26 -5.95
C ILE A 53 -9.57 -0.78 -5.62
N PRO A 54 -10.55 -0.68 -6.53
CA PRO A 54 -11.88 -1.19 -6.28
C PRO A 54 -11.88 -2.73 -6.26
N LEU A 55 -12.53 -3.30 -5.25
CA LEU A 55 -12.90 -4.71 -5.19
C LEU A 55 -14.40 -4.83 -5.43
N LEU A 56 -14.74 -5.48 -6.53
CA LEU A 56 -16.12 -5.60 -6.99
C LEU A 56 -16.64 -7.04 -6.72
N PRO A 57 -17.89 -7.18 -6.22
CA PRO A 57 -18.51 -8.49 -6.00
C PRO A 57 -18.55 -9.37 -7.26
N GLU A 58 -18.84 -8.77 -8.43
CA GLU A 58 -18.88 -9.47 -9.72
C GLU A 58 -17.52 -10.08 -10.12
N ASN A 59 -16.43 -9.57 -9.55
CA ASN A 59 -15.08 -10.09 -9.72
C ASN A 59 -14.65 -10.97 -8.54
N ASN A 60 -15.60 -11.52 -7.77
CA ASN A 60 -15.34 -12.33 -6.57
C ASN A 60 -14.42 -11.64 -5.55
N MET A 61 -14.55 -10.31 -5.40
CA MET A 61 -13.69 -9.50 -4.52
C MET A 61 -12.18 -9.68 -4.81
N ARG A 62 -11.83 -9.91 -6.08
CA ARG A 62 -10.46 -10.10 -6.54
C ARG A 62 -10.01 -8.93 -7.41
N ALA A 63 -8.77 -8.50 -7.20
CA ALA A 63 -8.05 -7.58 -8.08
C ALA A 63 -6.73 -8.20 -8.54
N ILE A 64 -6.30 -7.87 -9.76
CA ILE A 64 -4.95 -8.11 -10.24
C ILE A 64 -4.15 -6.84 -9.95
N ILE A 65 -2.94 -6.95 -9.41
CA ILE A 65 -2.13 -5.78 -9.09
C ILE A 65 -1.11 -5.54 -10.22
N ASP A 66 -1.55 -4.89 -11.29
CA ASP A 66 -0.72 -4.45 -12.42
C ASP A 66 -0.50 -2.92 -12.47
N CYS A 67 -1.06 -2.20 -11.50
CA CYS A 67 -1.09 -0.74 -11.43
C CYS A 67 -0.18 -0.13 -10.35
N ALA A 68 0.66 -0.93 -9.70
CA ALA A 68 1.48 -0.51 -8.57
C ALA A 68 2.98 -0.74 -8.81
N GLY A 69 3.77 0.32 -8.68
CA GLY A 69 5.23 0.29 -8.61
C GLY A 69 5.74 0.68 -7.22
N ILE A 70 7.05 0.51 -7.01
CA ILE A 70 7.75 0.89 -5.79
C ILE A 70 8.69 2.04 -6.15
N LEU A 71 8.53 3.20 -5.49
CA LEU A 71 9.32 4.39 -5.75
C LEU A 71 10.24 4.68 -4.57
N LYS A 72 11.55 4.64 -4.82
CA LYS A 72 12.59 5.08 -3.88
C LYS A 72 12.57 6.61 -3.78
N LEU A 73 12.45 7.11 -2.56
CA LEU A 73 12.59 8.52 -2.24
C LEU A 73 14.05 8.88 -2.01
N ARG A 74 14.45 10.10 -2.40
CA ARG A 74 15.82 10.59 -2.19
C ARG A 74 16.08 10.75 -0.69
N ASN A 75 17.22 10.24 -0.22
CA ASN A 75 17.52 10.19 1.22
C ASN A 75 17.52 11.59 1.85
N SER A 76 18.12 12.58 1.19
CA SER A 76 18.14 13.98 1.66
C SER A 76 16.74 14.54 1.93
N ASP A 77 15.75 14.13 1.14
CA ASP A 77 14.39 14.68 1.24
C ASP A 77 13.62 14.05 2.41
N ILE A 78 14.03 12.87 2.86
CA ILE A 78 13.46 12.16 4.02
C ILE A 78 14.12 12.62 5.31
N GLU A 79 15.45 12.73 5.33
CA GLU A 79 16.22 13.23 6.47
C GLU A 79 15.79 14.65 6.90
N LEU A 80 15.38 15.49 5.93
CA LEU A 80 14.81 16.82 6.20
C LEU A 80 13.38 16.80 6.75
N ARG A 81 12.60 15.73 6.50
CA ARG A 81 11.17 15.63 6.87
C ARG A 81 10.93 14.81 8.13
N LYS A 82 11.80 13.84 8.42
CA LYS A 82 11.67 12.90 9.53
C LYS A 82 13.06 12.75 10.14
N GLY A 83 13.14 12.80 11.48
CA GLY A 83 14.34 12.40 12.24
C GLY A 83 14.62 10.89 12.14
N GLU A 84 14.48 10.33 10.95
CA GLU A 84 14.79 8.95 10.65
C GLU A 84 16.28 8.71 10.64
N THR A 85 16.67 7.52 11.08
CA THR A 85 18.04 7.15 11.32
C THR A 85 18.67 6.51 10.08
N ASP A 86 20.01 6.46 10.05
CA ASP A 86 20.79 5.76 9.02
C ASP A 86 20.37 4.29 8.81
N ILE A 87 19.68 3.69 9.78
CA ILE A 87 19.15 2.33 9.71
C ILE A 87 18.06 2.23 8.64
N GLY A 88 17.13 3.19 8.60
CA GLY A 88 16.07 3.22 7.60
C GLY A 88 16.62 3.44 6.19
N ARG A 89 17.71 4.21 6.08
CA ARG A 89 18.42 4.49 4.83
C ARG A 89 19.05 3.24 4.21
N LYS A 90 19.58 2.34 5.04
CA LYS A 90 20.20 1.07 4.61
C LYS A 90 19.18 -0.04 4.39
N ASN A 91 17.92 0.16 4.78
CA ASN A 91 16.88 -0.83 4.62
C ASN A 91 16.26 -0.74 3.21
N THR A 92 16.70 -1.64 2.34
CA THR A 92 16.21 -1.81 0.97
C THR A 92 15.08 -2.83 0.88
N ARG A 93 14.69 -3.47 1.99
CA ARG A 93 13.65 -4.49 2.04
C ARG A 93 12.30 -3.89 2.41
N VAL A 94 11.33 -4.14 1.55
CA VAL A 94 9.95 -3.63 1.72
C VAL A 94 8.93 -4.76 1.62
N ARG A 95 7.69 -4.48 1.99
CA ARG A 95 6.53 -5.35 1.71
C ARG A 95 5.43 -4.53 1.05
N MET A 96 4.69 -5.15 0.14
CA MET A 96 3.38 -4.63 -0.27
C MET A 96 2.39 -4.93 0.85
N VAL A 97 1.70 -3.91 1.34
CA VAL A 97 0.71 -4.03 2.40
C VAL A 97 -0.66 -3.73 1.85
N PHE A 98 -1.55 -4.71 1.99
CA PHE A 98 -2.92 -4.70 1.51
C PHE A 98 -3.86 -4.52 2.70
N ARG A 99 -4.79 -3.58 2.62
CA ARG A 99 -5.78 -3.32 3.67
C ARG A 99 -7.16 -3.07 3.06
N VAL A 100 -8.18 -3.64 3.69
CA VAL A 100 -9.58 -3.35 3.38
C VAL A 100 -10.31 -2.96 4.66
N HIS A 101 -11.26 -2.05 4.53
CA HIS A 101 -12.17 -1.64 5.61
C HIS A 101 -13.59 -2.07 5.25
N ILE A 102 -14.21 -2.86 6.11
CA ILE A 102 -15.55 -3.43 5.92
C ILE A 102 -16.46 -2.83 6.98
N ASN A 103 -17.43 -2.02 6.54
CA ASN A 103 -18.44 -1.45 7.43
C ASN A 103 -19.54 -2.49 7.69
N GLN A 104 -19.79 -2.77 8.96
CA GLN A 104 -20.81 -3.72 9.39
C GLN A 104 -22.14 -3.01 9.65
N PRO A 105 -23.29 -3.72 9.56
CA PRO A 105 -24.61 -3.14 9.82
C PRO A 105 -24.78 -2.55 11.23
N ASN A 106 -23.97 -2.98 12.20
CA ASN A 106 -23.96 -2.46 13.57
C ASN A 106 -23.16 -1.15 13.73
N GLY A 107 -22.68 -0.55 12.63
CA GLY A 107 -21.87 0.67 12.64
C GLY A 107 -20.38 0.46 12.96
N ARG A 108 -19.93 -0.79 13.19
CA ARG A 108 -18.52 -1.11 13.40
C ARG A 108 -17.78 -1.25 12.07
N THR A 109 -16.54 -0.81 12.01
CA THR A 109 -15.63 -1.13 10.90
C THR A 109 -14.68 -2.26 11.28
N ILE A 110 -14.63 -3.31 10.46
CA ILE A 110 -13.58 -4.34 10.51
C ILE A 110 -12.48 -3.95 9.51
N SER A 111 -11.22 -4.01 9.95
CA SER A 111 -10.08 -3.80 9.07
C SER A 111 -9.33 -5.11 8.92
N LEU A 112 -9.19 -5.59 7.69
CA LEU A 112 -8.35 -6.75 7.37
C LEU A 112 -7.06 -6.24 6.73
N GLN A 113 -5.93 -6.83 7.11
CA GLN A 113 -4.63 -6.47 6.57
C GLN A 113 -3.80 -7.71 6.27
N ALA A 114 -3.19 -7.73 5.09
CA ALA A 114 -2.23 -8.74 4.67
C ALA A 114 -0.95 -8.06 4.16
N SER A 115 0.19 -8.74 4.27
CA SER A 115 1.45 -8.26 3.73
C SER A 115 2.06 -9.33 2.82
N SER A 116 2.69 -8.91 1.72
CA SER A 116 3.42 -9.80 0.84
C SER A 116 4.67 -10.36 1.51
N ASN A 117 5.34 -11.30 0.85
CA ASN A 117 6.74 -11.60 1.14
C ASN A 117 7.61 -10.34 1.00
N PRO A 118 8.77 -10.27 1.69
CA PRO A 118 9.72 -9.18 1.50
C PRO A 118 10.19 -9.08 0.05
N ILE A 119 10.34 -7.84 -0.42
CA ILE A 119 10.86 -7.48 -1.73
C ILE A 119 12.16 -6.70 -1.49
N GLU A 120 13.24 -7.14 -2.13
CA GLU A 120 14.53 -6.43 -2.12
C GLU A 120 14.52 -5.37 -3.23
N CYS A 121 14.68 -4.09 -2.87
CA CYS A 121 14.68 -2.97 -3.80
C CYS A 121 16.09 -2.37 -3.88
N CYS A 122 16.93 -2.94 -4.75
CA CYS A 122 18.29 -2.48 -5.05
C CYS A 122 18.32 -1.09 -5.72
#